data_AF-A0A7C0X602-F1
#
_entry.id   AF-A0A7C0X602-F1
#
_cell.length_a   1.000
_cell.length_b   1.000
_cell.length_c   1.000
_cell.angle_alpha   90.00
_cell.angle_beta   90.00
_cell.angle_gamma   90.00
#
_symmetry.space_group_name_H-M   'P 1'
#
loop_
_entity.id
_entity.type
_entity.pdbx_description
1 polymer ?
#
loop_
_entity_poly.entity_id
_entity_poly.type
_entity_poly.pdbx_seq_one_letter_code
_entity_poly.pdbx_strand_id
1 'polypeptide(L)' 'MSNEGRQRNEPGGSDVIQMRSVSKKYRVYYEKSENIKYLIINLLKGKRDRYRDVWALRDITLSVKAGET' A
#
# COMPACT_ATOMS: atom_id res chain seq x y z
N MET A 1 37.91 -5.53 27.47
CA MET A 1 38.26 -4.47 26.50
C MET A 1 37.23 -4.52 25.38
N SER A 2 36.49 -3.42 25.23
CA SER A 2 35.78 -2.92 24.03
C SER A 2 34.80 -3.89 23.32
N ASN A 3 33.56 -3.55 23.01
CA ASN A 3 33.08 -2.26 22.53
C ASN A 3 31.55 -2.28 22.63
N GLU A 4 30.98 -1.71 23.69
CA GLU A 4 29.53 -1.44 23.73
C GLU A 4 29.27 -0.32 22.73
N GLY A 5 28.62 -0.68 21.63
CA GLY A 5 28.24 0.22 20.56
C GLY A 5 27.39 1.35 21.12
N ARG A 6 28.01 2.51 21.30
CA ARG A 6 27.38 3.78 21.62
C ARG A 6 26.28 4.06 20.60
N GLN A 7 25.03 3.84 20.99
CA GLN A 7 23.90 4.50 20.36
C GLN A 7 24.06 5.99 20.68
N ARG A 8 24.54 6.75 19.69
CA ARG A 8 24.54 8.20 19.73
C ARG A 8 23.08 8.65 19.69
N ASN A 9 22.58 9.07 20.84
CA ASN A 9 21.33 9.81 20.94
C ASN A 9 21.60 11.22 20.39
N GLU A 10 21.30 11.44 19.11
CA GLU A 10 21.19 12.78 18.54
C GLU A 10 19.92 13.47 19.09
N PRO A 11 19.84 14.81 19.12
CA PRO A 11 18.79 15.54 19.84
C PRO A 11 17.40 15.50 19.17
N GLY A 12 17.22 14.72 18.11
CA GLY A 12 15.91 14.42 17.55
C GLY A 12 15.52 13.03 17.99
N GLY A 13 14.45 12.91 18.79
CA GLY A 13 14.02 11.66 19.42
C GLY A 13 14.03 10.43 18.50
N SER A 14 14.22 9.26 19.10
CA SER A 14 14.26 7.98 18.38
C SER A 14 13.06 7.83 17.44
N ASP A 15 13.31 7.40 16.21
CA ASP A 15 12.26 6.97 15.28
C ASP A 15 11.42 5.88 15.95
N VAL A 16 10.13 6.16 16.16
CA VAL A 16 9.19 5.21 16.77
C VAL A 16 8.34 4.49 15.73
N ILE A 17 8.17 5.07 14.53
CA ILE A 17 7.48 4.45 13.41
C ILE A 17 8.36 4.58 12.18
N GLN A 18 8.59 3.46 11.49
CA GLN A 18 9.25 3.45 10.18
C GLN A 18 8.41 2.69 9.16
N MET A 19 8.12 3.33 8.04
CA MET A 19 7.52 2.74 6.84
C MET A 19 8.53 2.84 5.70
N ARG A 20 8.76 1.74 4.98
CA ARG A 20 9.71 1.68 3.86
C ARG A 20 9.03 1.13 2.62
N SER A 21 9.01 1.92 1.55
CA SER A 21 8.45 1.55 0.24
C SER A 21 7.07 0.89 0.30
N VAL A 22 6.21 1.40 1.19
CA VAL A 22 4.88 0.84 1.40
C VAL A 22 3.96 1.27 0.26
N SER A 23 3.33 0.29 -0.37
CA SER A 23 2.37 0.52 -1.44
C SER A 23 1.08 -0.26 -1.17
N LYS A 24 -0.06 0.34 -1.50
CA LYS A 24 -1.39 -0.25 -1.31
C LYS A 24 -2.29 0.07 -2.49
N LYS A 25 -2.87 -0.98 -3.08
CA LYS A 25 -3.96 -0.89 -4.05
C LYS A 25 -5.27 -1.38 -3.47
N TYR A 26 -6.35 -0.88 -4.03
CA TYR A 26 -7.70 -1.40 -3.89
C TYR A 26 -8.29 -1.74 -5.25
N ARG A 27 -9.10 -2.79 -5.28
CA ARG A 27 -9.91 -3.13 -6.46
C ARG A 27 -11.25 -2.41 -6.35
N VAL A 28 -11.55 -1.57 -7.33
CA VAL A 28 -12.87 -0.95 -7.49
C VAL A 28 -13.62 -1.77 -8.51
N TYR A 29 -14.56 -2.58 -8.03
CA TYR A 29 -15.44 -3.36 -8.90
C TYR A 29 -16.44 -2.43 -9.58
N TYR A 30 -16.61 -2.57 -10.89
CA TYR A 30 -17.69 -1.92 -11.60
C TYR A 30 -19.01 -2.59 -11.24
N GLU A 31 -20.12 -1.83 -11.25
CA GLU A 31 -21.45 -2.41 -11.07
C GLU A 31 -21.69 -3.53 -12.09
N LYS A 32 -22.34 -4.60 -11.64
CA LYS A 32 -22.71 -5.70 -12.50
C LYS A 32 -23.78 -5.19 -13.47
N SER A 33 -23.53 -5.31 -14.78
CA SER A 33 -24.64 -5.49 -15.70
C SER A 33 -25.34 -6.80 -15.30
N GLU A 34 -26.58 -6.73 -14.83
CA GLU A 34 -27.37 -7.88 -14.34
C GLU A 34 -27.64 -8.94 -15.41
N ASN A 35 -27.29 -8.65 -16.66
CA ASN A 35 -27.55 -9.52 -17.78
C ASN A 35 -26.50 -10.63 -17.90
N ILE A 36 -26.90 -11.85 -17.57
CA ILE A 36 -26.16 -13.12 -17.77
C ILE A 36 -25.56 -13.21 -19.18
N LYS A 37 -26.24 -12.66 -20.20
CA LYS A 37 -25.75 -12.55 -21.59
C LYS A 37 -24.40 -11.82 -21.69
N TYR A 38 -24.23 -10.71 -20.97
CA TYR A 38 -22.97 -9.95 -20.94
C TYR A 38 -21.85 -10.72 -20.24
N LEU A 39 -22.19 -11.52 -19.22
CA LEU A 39 -21.21 -12.35 -18.51
C LEU A 39 -20.65 -13.45 -19.41
N ILE A 40 -21.51 -14.10 -20.21
CA ILE A 40 -21.10 -15.12 -21.20
C ILE A 40 -20.25 -14.47 -22.30
N ILE A 41 -20.67 -13.32 -22.85
CA ILE A 41 -19.92 -12.60 -23.88
C ILE A 41 -18.53 -12.18 -23.37
N ASN A 42 -18.43 -11.67 -22.14
CA ASN A 42 -17.15 -11.24 -21.57
C ASN A 42 -16.23 -12.43 -21.26
N LEU A 43 -16.79 -13.56 -20.81
CA LEU A 43 -16.05 -14.81 -20.60
C LEU A 43 -15.46 -15.33 -21.92
N LEU A 44 -16.26 -15.37 -22.99
CA LEU A 44 -15.83 -15.80 -24.32
C LEU A 44 -14.82 -14.85 -24.96
N LYS A 45 -14.95 -13.53 -24.72
CA LYS A 45 -14.03 -12.51 -25.25
C LYS A 45 -12.74 -12.33 -24.43
N GLY A 46 -12.57 -13.09 -23.34
CA GLY A 46 -11.40 -12.96 -22.45
C GLY A 46 -11.26 -11.60 -21.75
N LYS A 47 -12.27 -10.72 -21.84
CA LYS A 47 -12.28 -9.40 -21.20
C LYS A 47 -12.65 -9.57 -19.73
N ARG A 48 -11.62 -9.69 -18.88
CA ARG A 48 -11.76 -10.09 -17.46
C ARG A 48 -11.78 -8.94 -16.46
N ASP A 49 -11.50 -7.71 -16.86
CA ASP A 49 -11.37 -6.63 -15.88
C ASP A 49 -12.74 -6.01 -15.54
N ARG A 50 -13.48 -6.74 -14.70
CA ARG A 50 -14.70 -6.27 -14.01
C ARG A 50 -14.38 -5.33 -12.84
N TYR A 51 -13.12 -4.99 -12.68
CA TYR A 51 -12.64 -4.06 -11.67
C TYR A 51 -11.49 -3.26 -12.25
N ARG A 52 -11.26 -2.08 -11.69
CA ARG A 52 -10.03 -1.33 -11.86
C ARG A 52 -9.23 -1.33 -10.58
N ASP A 53 -7.91 -1.41 -10.71
CA ASP A 53 -7.00 -1.15 -9.61
C ASP A 53 -6.88 0.36 -9.38
N VAL A 54 -6.98 0.78 -8.12
CA VAL A 54 -6.70 2.15 -7.69
C VAL A 54 -5.63 2.10 -6.61
N TRP A 55 -4.56 2.87 -6.79
CA TRP A 55 -3.53 3.03 -5.77
C TRP A 55 -4.03 3.98 -4.68
N ALA A 56 -4.00 3.51 -3.43
CA ALA A 56 -4.20 4.38 -2.26
C ALA A 56 -2.87 4.87 -1.68
N LEU A 57 -1.85 4.02 -1.72
CA LEU A 57 -0.47 4.38 -1.35
C LEU A 57 0.46 3.87 -2.44
N ARG A 58 1.44 4.67 -2.85
CA ARG A 58 2.41 4.27 -3.86
C ARG A 58 3.81 4.66 -3.41
N ASP A 59 4.59 3.64 -3.09
CA ASP A 59 6.01 3.73 -2.70
C ASP A 59 6.29 4.76 -1.60
N ILE A 60 5.55 4.67 -0.50
CA ILE A 60 5.65 5.60 0.62
C ILE A 60 6.76 5.15 1.58
N THR A 61 7.68 6.06 1.85
CA THR A 61 8.70 5.93 2.89
C THR A 61 8.55 7.06 3.89
N LEU A 62 8.43 6.73 5.17
CA LEU A 62 8.16 7.66 6.27
C LEU A 62 8.91 7.20 7.52
N SER A 63 9.42 8.17 8.28
CA SER A 63 9.89 7.97 9.65
C SER A 63 9.19 8.98 10.54
N VAL A 64 8.72 8.56 11.71
CA VAL A 64 8.09 9.42 12.71
C VAL A 64 8.87 9.30 14.00
N LYS A 65 9.30 10.44 14.56
CA LYS A 65 10.01 10.49 15.84
C LYS A 65 9.05 10.50 17.01
N ALA A 66 9.55 10.13 18.18
CA ALA A 66 8.76 10.22 19.41
C ALA A 66 8.21 11.64 19.63
N GLY A 67 6.88 11.76 19.75
CA GLY A 67 6.19 13.04 19.99
C GLY A 67 5.77 13.80 18.73
N GLU A 68 6.12 13.32 17.53
CA GLU A 68 5.62 13.86 16.26
C GLU A 68 4.26 13.23 15.89
N THR A 69 3.44 13.93 15.10
CA THR A 69 2.13 13.46 14.61
C THR A 69 1.97 13.75 13.12
#